data_AF-A0A6L3N7T7-F1
#
_entry.id   AF-A0A6L3N7T7-F1
#
_cell.length_a   1.000
_cell.length_b   1.000
_cell.length_c   1.000
_cell.angle_alpha   90.00
_cell.angle_beta   90.00
_cell.angle_gamma   90.00
#
_symmetry.space_group_name_H-M   'P 1'
#
loop_
_entity.id
_entity.type
_entity.pdbx_description
1 polymer ?
#
loop_
_entity_poly.entity_id
_entity_poly.type
_entity_poly.pdbx_seq_one_letter_code
_entity_poly.pdbx_strand_id
1 'polypeptide(L)'
;PARLADAVAALELRYVVITSVDRDDLRDGGAAHFAACIAAVRARVRGIGVEVLTPDFRGRVARALDAFSSAWPDVFNHNIETVPSLYRAARPGADYRGSLELLAQAKAARPTLVTKSGLMLGLGERDDEVCDTLRDLRAHEVDVLTLGQYLAPSAHHLPVRRYVSPEAFAAWRDEGLSLGFREVVAGPLVRSSYHAADVLEDA
;
A
#
# COMPACT_ATOMS: atom_id res chain seq x y z
N PRO A 1 12.68 15.75 -4.73
CA PRO A 1 12.98 14.89 -5.91
C PRO A 1 14.48 14.59 -6.13
N ALA A 2 15.31 15.58 -6.51
CA ALA A 2 16.71 15.32 -6.88
C ALA A 2 17.53 14.58 -5.80
N ARG A 3 17.43 15.02 -4.54
CA ARG A 3 18.10 14.36 -3.40
C ARG A 3 17.74 12.87 -3.24
N LEU A 4 16.48 12.50 -3.51
CA LEU A 4 16.05 11.10 -3.49
C LEU A 4 16.73 10.33 -4.63
N ALA A 5 16.71 10.87 -5.84
CA ALA A 5 17.33 10.24 -7.02
C ALA A 5 18.84 10.04 -6.82
N ASP A 6 19.54 11.01 -6.24
CA ASP A 6 20.96 10.91 -5.92
C ASP A 6 21.23 9.80 -4.88
N ALA A 7 20.42 9.71 -3.83
CA ALA A 7 20.54 8.66 -2.82
C ALA A 7 20.27 7.26 -3.41
N VAL A 8 19.23 7.13 -4.23
CA VAL A 8 18.89 5.88 -4.92
C VAL A 8 20.02 5.42 -5.83
N ALA A 9 20.63 6.34 -6.58
CA ALA A 9 21.77 6.04 -7.45
C ALA A 9 23.03 5.67 -6.64
N ALA A 10 23.32 6.40 -5.56
CA ALA A 10 24.48 6.15 -4.72
C ALA A 10 24.43 4.80 -3.99
N LEU A 11 23.22 4.32 -3.67
CA LEU A 11 22.96 3.02 -3.06
C LEU A 11 22.80 1.89 -4.09
N GLU A 12 22.86 2.20 -5.39
CA GLU A 12 22.73 1.24 -6.50
C GLU A 12 21.45 0.39 -6.41
N LEU A 13 20.35 1.00 -5.98
CA LEU A 13 19.09 0.29 -5.79
C LEU A 13 18.47 -0.11 -7.15
N ARG A 14 18.00 -1.35 -7.24
CA ARG A 14 17.21 -1.84 -8.40
C ARG A 14 15.71 -1.62 -8.24
N TYR A 15 15.26 -1.36 -7.01
CA TYR A 15 13.87 -1.10 -6.67
C TYR A 15 13.80 -0.09 -5.53
N VAL A 16 12.84 0.84 -5.58
CA VAL A 16 12.61 1.82 -4.51
C VAL A 16 11.12 1.94 -4.18
N VAL A 17 10.81 1.96 -2.88
CA VAL A 17 9.48 2.32 -2.36
C VAL A 17 9.54 3.76 -1.88
N ILE A 18 8.63 4.60 -2.38
CA ILE A 18 8.53 6.02 -2.01
C ILE A 18 7.24 6.21 -1.22
N THR A 19 7.31 6.87 -0.06
CA THR A 19 6.14 7.19 0.76
C THR A 19 6.21 8.62 1.30
N SER A 20 5.12 9.09 1.91
CA SER A 20 5.04 10.41 2.52
C SER A 20 4.12 10.41 3.74
N VAL A 21 4.16 11.50 4.49
CA VAL A 21 3.09 11.88 5.41
C VAL A 21 1.90 12.46 4.62
N ASP A 22 0.73 12.56 5.27
CA ASP A 22 -0.41 13.27 4.73
C ASP A 22 -0.10 14.77 4.53
N ARG A 23 -0.57 15.34 3.42
CA ARG A 23 -0.38 16.75 3.05
C ARG A 23 -1.70 17.43 2.73
N ASP A 24 -2.60 17.42 3.71
CA ASP A 24 -3.91 18.08 3.62
C ASP A 24 -3.82 19.59 3.35
N ASP A 25 -2.68 20.21 3.63
CA ASP A 25 -2.39 21.60 3.30
C ASP A 25 -2.22 21.84 1.79
N LEU A 26 -1.98 20.80 0.99
CA LEU A 26 -1.81 20.88 -0.46
C LEU A 26 -3.08 20.55 -1.23
N ARG A 27 -3.26 21.20 -2.39
CA ARG A 27 -4.46 21.03 -3.24
C ARG A 27 -4.58 19.65 -3.89
N ASP A 28 -3.46 18.97 -4.07
CA ASP A 28 -3.33 17.63 -4.65
C ASP A 28 -2.93 16.57 -3.61
N GLY A 29 -2.91 16.94 -2.32
CA GLY A 29 -2.45 16.06 -1.24
C GLY A 29 -0.97 15.64 -1.36
N GLY A 30 -0.16 16.36 -2.13
CA GLY A 30 1.25 16.04 -2.35
C GLY A 30 1.55 15.07 -3.51
N ALA A 31 0.53 14.65 -4.27
CA ALA A 31 0.69 13.71 -5.38
C ALA A 31 1.69 14.17 -6.47
N ALA A 32 1.72 15.46 -6.80
CA ALA A 32 2.71 15.99 -7.75
C ALA A 32 4.15 15.81 -7.25
N HIS A 33 4.36 15.76 -5.93
CA HIS A 33 5.68 15.48 -5.37
C HIS A 33 6.09 14.03 -5.59
N PHE A 34 5.15 13.07 -5.46
CA PHE A 34 5.41 11.67 -5.81
C PHE A 34 5.78 11.53 -7.28
N ALA A 35 4.99 12.10 -8.19
CA ALA A 35 5.26 12.07 -9.63
C ALA A 35 6.63 12.66 -9.98
N ALA A 36 6.98 13.81 -9.38
CA ALA A 36 8.29 14.43 -9.56
C ALA A 36 9.44 13.55 -9.03
N CYS A 37 9.24 12.84 -7.92
CA CYS A 37 10.21 11.89 -7.38
C CYS A 37 10.40 10.67 -8.29
N ILE A 38 9.30 10.08 -8.81
CA ILE A 38 9.35 8.97 -9.77
C ILE A 38 10.13 9.39 -11.03
N ALA A 39 9.80 10.54 -11.62
CA ALA A 39 10.47 11.05 -12.81
C ALA A 39 11.97 11.29 -12.57
N ALA A 40 12.34 11.92 -11.43
CA ALA A 40 13.73 12.18 -11.09
C ALA A 40 14.53 10.87 -10.89
N VAL A 41 13.94 9.88 -10.21
CA VAL A 41 14.57 8.58 -9.98
C VAL A 41 14.82 7.85 -11.30
N ARG A 42 13.81 7.76 -12.18
CA ARG A 42 13.93 7.09 -13.49
C ARG A 42 14.90 7.80 -14.45
N ALA A 43 14.98 9.13 -14.36
CA ALA A 43 15.97 9.90 -15.14
C ALA A 43 17.41 9.61 -14.69
N ARG A 44 17.61 9.33 -13.39
CA ARG A 44 18.94 9.11 -12.80
C ARG A 44 19.39 7.65 -12.86
N VAL A 45 18.47 6.69 -12.70
CA VAL A 45 18.73 5.25 -12.66
C VAL A 45 17.80 4.56 -13.66
N ARG A 46 18.36 4.11 -14.79
CA ARG A 46 17.56 3.42 -15.82
C ARG A 46 17.16 2.02 -15.34
N GLY A 47 15.92 1.63 -15.66
CA GLY A 47 15.40 0.28 -15.37
C GLY A 47 15.02 0.03 -13.91
N ILE A 48 15.07 1.04 -13.05
CA ILE A 48 14.65 0.90 -11.65
C ILE A 48 13.13 0.69 -11.54
N GLY A 49 12.72 -0.29 -10.73
CA GLY A 49 11.33 -0.45 -10.31
C GLY A 49 10.95 0.54 -9.23
N VAL A 50 9.78 1.17 -9.34
CA VAL A 50 9.29 2.17 -8.39
C VAL A 50 7.92 1.79 -7.85
N GLU A 51 7.82 1.59 -6.54
CA GLU A 51 6.55 1.53 -5.81
C GLU A 51 6.30 2.85 -5.10
N VAL A 52 5.05 3.28 -5.04
CA VAL A 52 4.62 4.33 -4.11
C VAL A 52 3.70 3.75 -3.06
N LEU A 53 3.90 4.11 -1.80
CA LEU A 53 2.94 3.92 -0.71
C LEU A 53 2.33 5.28 -0.38
N THR A 54 1.09 5.47 -0.83
CA THR A 54 0.42 6.75 -0.87
C THR A 54 -0.48 7.00 0.34
N PRO A 55 -0.68 8.28 0.72
CA PRO A 55 -1.80 8.66 1.58
C PRO A 55 -3.15 8.46 0.85
N ASP A 56 -4.27 8.73 1.53
CA ASP A 56 -5.61 8.54 0.96
C ASP A 56 -6.09 9.68 0.03
N PHE A 57 -5.34 10.79 -0.02
CA PHE A 57 -5.66 12.01 -0.79
C PHE A 57 -7.09 12.54 -0.56
N ARG A 58 -7.62 12.45 0.68
CA ARG A 58 -8.98 12.87 1.07
C ARG A 58 -9.55 14.05 0.29
N GLY A 59 -10.67 13.84 -0.38
CA GLY A 59 -11.38 14.90 -1.14
C GLY A 59 -10.62 15.44 -2.36
N ARG A 60 -9.45 14.86 -2.68
CA ARG A 60 -8.51 15.33 -3.71
C ARG A 60 -8.06 14.21 -4.65
N VAL A 61 -8.62 12.99 -4.54
CA VAL A 61 -8.26 11.80 -5.32
C VAL A 61 -8.13 12.09 -6.81
N ALA A 62 -9.14 12.72 -7.42
CA ALA A 62 -9.10 13.05 -8.85
C ALA A 62 -7.89 13.93 -9.24
N ARG A 63 -7.57 14.94 -8.42
CA ARG A 63 -6.39 15.80 -8.62
C ARG A 63 -5.09 15.04 -8.38
N ALA A 64 -5.08 14.14 -7.41
CA ALA A 64 -3.91 13.33 -7.11
C ALA A 64 -3.59 12.37 -8.26
N LEU A 65 -4.59 11.66 -8.79
CA LEU A 65 -4.42 10.75 -9.93
C LEU A 65 -4.05 11.51 -11.21
N ASP A 66 -4.61 12.69 -11.44
CA ASP A 66 -4.20 13.58 -12.54
C ASP A 66 -2.71 13.96 -12.42
N ALA A 67 -2.21 14.27 -11.21
CA ALA A 67 -0.79 14.54 -11.00
C ALA A 67 0.11 13.33 -11.31
N PHE A 68 -0.31 12.11 -10.92
CA PHE A 68 0.39 10.86 -11.24
C PHE A 68 0.43 10.56 -12.75
N SER A 69 -0.50 11.11 -13.55
CA SER A 69 -0.54 10.89 -15.00
C SER A 69 0.76 11.26 -15.73
N SER A 70 1.51 12.23 -15.17
CA SER A 70 2.80 12.66 -15.69
C SER A 70 3.93 11.64 -15.48
N ALA A 71 3.84 10.81 -14.45
CA ALA A 71 4.84 9.83 -14.06
C ALA A 71 4.25 8.80 -13.09
N TRP A 72 3.63 7.75 -13.64
CA TRP A 72 3.11 6.63 -12.85
C TRP A 72 4.22 5.75 -12.28
N PRO A 73 4.04 5.20 -11.07
CA PRO A 73 4.87 4.13 -10.53
C PRO A 73 4.65 2.81 -11.28
N ASP A 74 5.46 1.81 -10.96
CA ASP A 74 5.25 0.42 -11.38
C ASP A 74 4.24 -0.29 -10.46
N VAL A 75 4.28 0.04 -9.15
CA VAL A 75 3.29 -0.42 -8.15
C VAL A 75 2.68 0.78 -7.42
N PHE A 76 1.35 0.85 -7.38
CA PHE A 76 0.59 1.83 -6.61
C PHE A 76 0.03 1.18 -5.36
N ASN A 77 0.65 1.48 -4.23
CA ASN A 77 0.29 0.94 -2.93
C ASN A 77 -0.49 1.98 -2.10
N HIS A 78 -1.61 1.54 -1.54
CA HIS A 78 -2.32 2.24 -0.46
C HIS A 78 -2.81 1.19 0.53
N ASN A 79 -2.28 1.21 1.75
CA ASN A 79 -2.68 0.24 2.76
C ASN A 79 -4.10 0.54 3.27
N ILE A 80 -4.93 -0.49 3.39
CA ILE A 80 -6.19 -0.42 4.13
C ILE A 80 -5.94 -0.48 5.64
N GLU A 81 -4.82 -1.07 6.06
CA GLU A 81 -4.30 -1.23 7.42
C GLU A 81 -5.12 -2.15 8.33
N THR A 82 -6.45 -2.04 8.35
CA THR A 82 -7.30 -2.85 9.24
C THR A 82 -8.72 -3.00 8.70
N VAL A 83 -9.54 -3.78 9.41
CA VAL A 83 -10.93 -4.10 9.08
C VAL A 83 -11.88 -2.92 9.36
N PRO A 84 -13.07 -2.85 8.73
CA PRO A 84 -14.01 -1.73 8.87
C PRO A 84 -14.37 -1.37 10.32
N SER A 85 -14.57 -2.38 11.17
CA SER A 85 -15.01 -2.19 12.57
C SER A 85 -13.96 -1.48 13.43
N LEU A 86 -12.67 -1.59 13.08
CA LEU A 86 -11.55 -0.97 13.80
C LEU A 86 -11.05 0.32 13.14
N TYR A 87 -11.51 0.61 11.93
CA TYR A 87 -10.91 1.61 11.07
C TYR A 87 -10.89 3.01 11.70
N ARG A 88 -12.00 3.45 12.32
CA ARG A 88 -12.08 4.75 13.01
C ARG A 88 -11.11 4.87 14.19
N ALA A 89 -10.85 3.76 14.89
CA ALA A 89 -9.95 3.74 16.04
C ALA A 89 -8.48 3.71 15.60
N ALA A 90 -8.16 2.94 14.56
CA ALA A 90 -6.80 2.77 14.05
C ALA A 90 -6.34 3.92 13.14
N ARG A 91 -7.25 4.52 12.37
CA ARG A 91 -6.96 5.56 11.37
C ARG A 91 -7.90 6.76 11.51
N PRO A 92 -7.75 7.59 12.56
CA PRO A 92 -8.59 8.76 12.75
C PRO A 92 -8.58 9.68 11.52
N GLY A 93 -9.75 9.88 10.91
CA GLY A 93 -9.92 10.76 9.76
C GLY A 93 -9.90 10.07 8.40
N ALA A 94 -9.37 8.86 8.29
CA ALA A 94 -9.44 8.08 7.05
C ALA A 94 -10.85 7.46 6.89
N ASP A 95 -11.19 7.07 5.66
CA ASP A 95 -12.43 6.37 5.33
C ASP A 95 -12.13 5.03 4.62
N TYR A 96 -12.66 3.92 5.16
CA TYR A 96 -12.41 2.58 4.64
C TYR A 96 -12.84 2.46 3.17
N ARG A 97 -14.04 2.96 2.85
CA ARG A 97 -14.55 2.92 1.48
C ARG A 97 -13.75 3.83 0.57
N GLY A 98 -13.41 5.04 1.00
CA GLY A 98 -12.52 5.95 0.28
C GLY A 98 -11.16 5.33 -0.05
N SER A 99 -10.56 4.57 0.85
CA SER A 99 -9.31 3.84 0.59
C SER A 99 -9.45 2.76 -0.49
N LEU A 100 -10.55 2.00 -0.47
CA LEU A 100 -10.85 1.01 -1.52
C LEU A 100 -11.11 1.69 -2.87
N GLU A 101 -11.89 2.76 -2.86
CA GLU A 101 -12.23 3.54 -4.04
C GLU A 101 -10.98 4.21 -4.66
N LEU A 102 -10.01 4.64 -3.86
CA LEU A 102 -8.73 5.15 -4.35
C LEU A 102 -7.98 4.10 -5.18
N LEU A 103 -7.87 2.87 -4.68
CA LEU A 103 -7.18 1.77 -5.37
C LEU A 103 -7.90 1.42 -6.68
N ALA A 104 -9.24 1.28 -6.63
CA ALA A 104 -10.05 1.04 -7.82
C ALA A 104 -9.92 2.16 -8.86
N GLN A 105 -9.93 3.42 -8.44
CA GLN A 105 -9.75 4.57 -9.34
C GLN A 105 -8.35 4.62 -9.95
N ALA A 106 -7.30 4.28 -9.19
CA ALA A 106 -5.94 4.18 -9.72
C ALA A 106 -5.83 3.08 -10.78
N LYS A 107 -6.43 1.90 -10.53
CA LYS A 107 -6.52 0.80 -11.49
C LYS A 107 -7.30 1.19 -12.75
N ALA A 108 -8.45 1.86 -12.59
CA ALA A 108 -9.25 2.33 -13.72
C ALA A 108 -8.52 3.39 -14.56
N ALA A 109 -7.78 4.30 -13.92
CA ALA A 109 -6.99 5.32 -14.60
C ALA A 109 -5.81 4.74 -15.40
N ARG A 110 -5.27 3.59 -14.97
CA ARG A 110 -4.22 2.86 -15.69
C ARG A 110 -4.41 1.35 -15.48
N PRO A 111 -5.12 0.64 -16.39
CA PRO A 111 -5.45 -0.78 -16.21
C PRO A 111 -4.26 -1.73 -16.02
N THR A 112 -3.09 -1.35 -16.55
CA THR A 112 -1.84 -2.11 -16.41
C THR A 112 -1.09 -1.82 -15.10
N LEU A 113 -1.59 -0.91 -14.27
CA LEU A 113 -0.97 -0.56 -12.99
C LEU A 113 -1.18 -1.71 -12.00
N VAL A 114 -0.08 -2.18 -11.40
CA VAL A 114 -0.16 -3.09 -10.27
C VAL A 114 -0.57 -2.28 -9.04
N THR A 115 -1.66 -2.69 -8.40
CA THR A 115 -2.19 -2.10 -7.18
C THR A 115 -1.92 -3.01 -6.00
N LYS A 116 -1.61 -2.40 -4.87
CA LYS A 116 -1.19 -3.12 -3.67
C LYS A 116 -1.84 -2.53 -2.43
N SER A 117 -2.12 -3.40 -1.47
CA SER A 117 -2.56 -2.99 -0.15
C SER A 117 -1.95 -3.87 0.94
N GLY A 118 -2.21 -3.51 2.19
CA GLY A 118 -1.72 -4.21 3.36
C GLY A 118 -2.65 -4.11 4.56
N LEU A 119 -2.64 -5.15 5.38
CA LEU A 119 -3.29 -5.19 6.69
C LEU A 119 -2.27 -5.50 7.79
N MET A 120 -2.44 -4.83 8.91
CA MET A 120 -1.80 -5.16 10.18
C MET A 120 -2.78 -5.94 11.06
N LEU A 121 -2.41 -7.16 11.41
CA LEU A 121 -3.23 -8.08 12.19
C LEU A 121 -2.79 -8.08 13.65
N GLY A 122 -3.73 -8.33 14.57
CA GLY A 122 -3.48 -8.24 16.00
C GLY A 122 -3.99 -6.98 16.67
N LEU A 123 -4.80 -6.17 15.98
CA LEU A 123 -5.44 -4.97 16.52
C LEU A 123 -6.77 -5.26 17.24
N GLY A 124 -7.30 -6.47 17.09
CA GLY A 124 -8.55 -6.93 17.70
C GLY A 124 -9.59 -7.38 16.69
N GLU A 125 -9.21 -7.45 15.41
CA GLU A 125 -10.04 -7.96 14.32
C GLU A 125 -10.36 -9.44 14.53
N ARG A 126 -11.56 -9.85 14.14
CA ARG A 126 -11.92 -11.26 14.05
C ARG A 126 -11.51 -11.83 12.69
N ASP A 127 -11.38 -13.15 12.61
CA ASP A 127 -10.93 -13.84 11.40
C ASP A 127 -11.89 -13.64 10.22
N ASP A 128 -13.20 -13.64 10.48
CA ASP A 128 -14.23 -13.38 9.48
C ASP A 128 -14.12 -11.97 8.89
N GLU A 129 -13.80 -10.96 9.71
CA GLU A 129 -13.60 -9.58 9.24
C GLU A 129 -12.35 -9.43 8.36
N VAL A 130 -11.31 -10.24 8.63
CA VAL A 130 -10.13 -10.30 7.76
C VAL A 130 -10.54 -10.88 6.42
N CYS A 131 -11.21 -12.04 6.39
CA CYS A 131 -11.70 -12.68 5.17
C CYS A 131 -12.60 -11.74 4.35
N ASP A 132 -13.51 -11.01 5.00
CA ASP A 132 -14.36 -10.02 4.33
C ASP A 132 -13.55 -8.87 3.72
N THR A 133 -12.54 -8.38 4.45
CA THR A 133 -11.64 -7.34 3.91
C THR A 133 -10.82 -7.83 2.72
N LEU A 134 -10.41 -9.10 2.71
CA LEU A 134 -9.73 -9.71 1.56
C LEU A 134 -10.64 -9.71 0.32
N ARG A 135 -11.93 -10.04 0.50
CA ARG A 135 -12.93 -10.00 -0.58
C ARG A 135 -13.19 -8.58 -1.07
N ASP A 136 -13.29 -7.62 -0.16
CA ASP A 136 -13.47 -6.21 -0.51
C ASP A 136 -12.30 -5.70 -1.35
N LEU A 137 -11.06 -5.97 -0.94
CA LEU A 137 -9.87 -5.59 -1.70
C LEU A 137 -9.86 -6.22 -3.10
N ARG A 138 -10.24 -7.49 -3.24
CA ARG A 138 -10.36 -8.13 -4.55
C ARG A 138 -11.47 -7.57 -5.42
N ALA A 139 -12.61 -7.25 -4.84
CA ALA A 139 -13.72 -6.60 -5.55
C ALA A 139 -13.34 -5.21 -6.08
N HIS A 140 -12.31 -4.58 -5.51
CA HIS A 140 -11.74 -3.30 -5.96
C HIS A 140 -10.44 -3.46 -6.77
N GLU A 141 -10.26 -4.65 -7.37
CA GLU A 141 -9.17 -4.96 -8.30
C GLU A 141 -7.75 -4.84 -7.73
N VAL A 142 -7.58 -4.98 -6.41
CA VAL A 142 -6.24 -4.95 -5.77
C VAL A 142 -5.44 -6.20 -6.12
N ASP A 143 -4.28 -6.04 -6.75
CA ASP A 143 -3.51 -7.17 -7.28
C ASP A 143 -2.67 -7.88 -6.20
N VAL A 144 -2.06 -7.11 -5.30
CA VAL A 144 -1.07 -7.62 -4.33
C VAL A 144 -1.49 -7.30 -2.91
N LEU A 145 -1.34 -8.28 -2.01
CA LEU A 145 -1.68 -8.14 -0.60
C LEU A 145 -0.49 -8.44 0.31
N THR A 146 -0.34 -7.61 1.35
CA THR A 146 0.59 -7.88 2.45
C THR A 146 -0.16 -8.04 3.77
N LEU A 147 0.14 -9.09 4.53
CA LEU A 147 -0.45 -9.35 5.84
C LEU A 147 0.67 -9.44 6.89
N GLY A 148 0.72 -8.48 7.81
CA GLY A 148 1.77 -8.38 8.83
C GLY A 148 1.23 -8.34 10.25
N GLN A 149 2.05 -8.70 11.25
CA GLN A 149 1.67 -8.50 12.65
C GLN A 149 1.78 -7.02 13.02
N TYR A 150 0.73 -6.48 13.62
CA TYR A 150 0.76 -5.20 14.32
C TYR A 150 1.70 -5.29 15.53
N LEU A 151 2.68 -4.40 15.56
CA LEU A 151 3.56 -4.20 16.71
C LEU A 151 3.39 -2.76 17.17
N ALA A 152 2.91 -2.57 18.40
CA ALA A 152 2.71 -1.25 18.96
C ALA A 152 4.06 -0.50 19.05
N PRO A 153 4.19 0.68 18.42
CA PRO A 153 5.45 1.44 18.48
C PRO A 153 5.80 1.93 19.89
N SER A 154 4.79 2.17 20.73
CA SER A 154 4.94 2.60 22.12
C SER A 154 3.66 2.34 22.92
N ALA A 155 3.69 2.55 24.23
CA ALA A 155 2.53 2.42 25.12
C ALA A 155 1.37 3.41 24.82
N HIS A 156 1.65 4.51 24.12
CA HIS A 156 0.63 5.49 23.70
C HIS A 156 -0.16 5.09 22.43
N HIS A 157 0.20 4.00 21.77
CA HIS A 157 -0.51 3.49 20.59
C HIS A 157 -1.54 2.42 20.98
N LEU A 158 -2.38 2.00 20.03
CA LEU A 158 -3.32 0.89 20.26
C LEU A 158 -2.56 -0.33 20.80
N PRO A 159 -3.10 -1.04 21.81
CA PRO A 159 -2.45 -2.23 22.32
C PRO A 159 -2.57 -3.38 21.32
N VAL A 160 -1.54 -4.23 21.27
CA VAL A 160 -1.64 -5.51 20.58
C VAL A 160 -2.69 -6.37 21.30
N ARG A 161 -3.74 -6.78 20.60
CA ARG A 161 -4.83 -7.62 21.13
C ARG A 161 -4.57 -9.11 20.96
N ARG A 162 -3.87 -9.50 19.89
CA ARG A 162 -3.42 -10.88 19.66
C ARG A 162 -2.10 -10.91 18.89
N TYR A 163 -1.29 -11.92 19.17
CA TYR A 163 -0.21 -12.34 18.29
C TYR A 163 -0.73 -13.46 17.40
N VAL A 164 -0.79 -13.19 16.10
CA VAL A 164 -1.30 -14.13 15.10
C VAL A 164 -0.29 -15.24 14.87
N SER A 165 -0.78 -16.48 14.79
CA SER A 165 0.10 -17.63 14.55
C SER A 165 0.53 -17.70 13.08
N PRO A 166 1.71 -18.28 12.79
CA PRO A 166 2.15 -18.51 11.41
C PRO A 166 1.12 -19.29 10.56
N GLU A 167 0.40 -20.23 11.16
CA GLU A 167 -0.63 -21.03 10.47
C GLU A 167 -1.83 -20.17 10.05
N ALA A 168 -2.24 -19.20 10.87
CA ALA A 168 -3.30 -18.27 10.52
C ALA A 168 -2.87 -17.35 9.35
N PHE A 169 -1.64 -16.84 9.36
CA PHE A 169 -1.08 -16.10 8.22
C PHE A 169 -1.06 -16.95 6.94
N ALA A 170 -0.65 -18.21 7.03
CA ALA A 170 -0.67 -19.14 5.90
C ALA A 170 -2.09 -19.38 5.38
N ALA A 171 -3.07 -19.57 6.27
CA ALA A 171 -4.46 -19.75 5.88
C ALA A 171 -5.03 -18.55 5.11
N TRP A 172 -4.80 -17.31 5.59
CA TRP A 172 -5.24 -16.11 4.88
C TRP A 172 -4.47 -15.84 3.59
N ARG A 173 -3.20 -16.24 3.53
CA ARG A 173 -2.44 -16.23 2.27
C ARG A 173 -3.13 -17.09 1.22
N ASP A 174 -3.45 -18.33 1.58
CA ASP A 174 -4.06 -19.29 0.65
C ASP A 174 -5.49 -18.86 0.27
N GLU A 175 -6.26 -18.31 1.21
CA GLU A 175 -7.55 -17.70 0.90
C GLU A 175 -7.41 -16.53 -0.07
N GLY A 176 -6.49 -15.60 0.18
CA GLY A 176 -6.25 -14.49 -0.73
C GLY A 176 -5.87 -14.94 -2.15
N LEU A 177 -4.95 -15.91 -2.26
CA LEU A 177 -4.60 -16.49 -3.56
C LEU A 177 -5.82 -17.13 -4.24
N SER A 178 -6.69 -17.81 -3.50
CA SER A 178 -7.93 -18.40 -4.02
C SER A 178 -8.95 -17.35 -4.51
N LEU A 179 -8.94 -16.15 -3.92
CA LEU A 179 -9.73 -15.00 -4.36
C LEU A 179 -9.13 -14.28 -5.58
N GLY A 180 -7.96 -14.73 -6.06
CA GLY A 180 -7.30 -14.21 -7.24
C GLY A 180 -6.45 -12.97 -7.03
N PHE A 181 -5.90 -12.75 -5.83
CA PHE A 181 -4.72 -11.89 -5.71
C PHE A 181 -3.59 -12.50 -6.54
N ARG A 182 -2.84 -11.66 -7.25
CA ARG A 182 -1.64 -12.10 -7.99
C ARG A 182 -0.56 -12.60 -7.03
N GLU A 183 -0.42 -11.93 -5.89
CA GLU A 183 0.52 -12.30 -4.84
C GLU A 183 -0.04 -11.94 -3.46
N VAL A 184 0.21 -12.82 -2.49
CA VAL A 184 -0.06 -12.56 -1.08
C VAL A 184 1.18 -12.90 -0.27
N VAL A 185 1.77 -11.88 0.35
CA VAL A 185 2.90 -12.02 1.27
C VAL A 185 2.35 -11.91 2.70
N ALA A 186 2.39 -13.00 3.46
CA ALA A 186 1.80 -13.06 4.79
C ALA A 186 2.77 -13.62 5.82
N GLY A 187 2.89 -12.95 6.97
CA GLY A 187 3.69 -13.45 8.08
C GLY A 187 3.95 -12.40 9.15
N PRO A 188 4.45 -12.79 10.33
CA PRO A 188 4.57 -11.89 11.47
C PRO A 188 5.43 -10.65 11.20
N LEU A 189 6.54 -10.81 10.47
CA LEU A 189 7.49 -9.73 10.18
C LEU A 189 7.24 -9.03 8.84
N VAL A 190 6.18 -9.40 8.12
CA VAL A 190 5.84 -8.78 6.84
C VAL A 190 5.45 -7.31 7.08
N ARG A 191 5.91 -6.47 6.16
CA ARG A 191 5.61 -5.04 6.05
C ARG A 191 5.28 -4.74 4.59
N SER A 192 4.59 -3.63 4.34
CA SER A 192 4.15 -3.26 2.99
C SER A 192 5.30 -3.20 1.98
N SER A 193 6.53 -2.90 2.39
CA SER A 193 7.72 -2.85 1.53
C SER A 193 8.59 -4.13 1.54
N TYR A 194 8.22 -5.16 2.29
CA TYR A 194 8.96 -6.42 2.38
C TYR A 194 8.78 -7.22 1.07
N HIS A 195 9.88 -7.68 0.44
CA HIS A 195 9.87 -8.35 -0.86
C HIS A 195 9.13 -7.60 -1.98
N ALA A 196 9.10 -6.26 -1.94
CA ALA A 196 8.38 -5.46 -2.93
C ALA A 196 8.94 -5.61 -4.37
N ALA A 197 10.20 -5.98 -4.53
CA ALA A 197 10.82 -6.20 -5.85
C ALA A 197 10.24 -7.42 -6.57
N ASP A 198 9.92 -8.48 -5.83
CA ASP A 198 9.48 -9.78 -6.35
C ASP A 198 8.11 -9.65 -7.05
N VAL A 199 7.29 -8.68 -6.62
CA VAL A 199 6.01 -8.30 -7.25
C VAL A 199 6.14 -8.00 -8.75
N LEU A 200 7.28 -7.46 -9.19
CA LEU A 200 7.50 -7.12 -10.61
C LEU A 200 8.16 -8.25 -11.41
N GLU A 201 8.72 -9.28 -10.77
CA GLU A 201 9.42 -10.36 -11.47
C GLU A 201 8.44 -11.35 -12.14
N ASP A 202 7.19 -11.43 -11.67
CA ASP A 202 6.14 -12.31 -12.21
C ASP A 202 5.14 -11.61 -13.16
N ALA A 203 5.49 -10.43 -13.73
CA ALA A 203 4.58 -9.52 -14.46
C ALA A 203 4.71 -9.60 -15.99
#